data_AF-A0A0R2AV07-F1
#
_entry.id   AF-A0A0R2AV07-F1
#
_cell.length_a   1.000
_cell.length_b   1.000
_cell.length_c   1.000
_cell.angle_alpha   90.00
_cell.angle_beta   90.00
_cell.angle_gamma   90.00
#
_symmetry.space_group_name_H-M   'P 1'
#
loop_
_entity.id
_entity.type
_entity.pdbx_description
1 polymer ?
#
loop_
_entity_poly.entity_id
_entity_poly.type
_entity_poly.pdbx_seq_one_letter_code
_entity_poly.pdbx_strand_id
1 'polypeptide(L)' 'MPTHVGLTAKDDGIERDSVILLEQVRTIDKSRLKDKVTALSAEKMQAVDSALAISLGIKVSEPVPVS' A
#
# COMPACT_ATOMS: atom_id res chain seq x y z
N MET A 1 -4.44 1.44 14.11
CA MET A 1 -2.98 1.67 14.23
C MET A 1 -2.51 2.46 13.01
N PRO A 2 -1.47 3.31 13.11
CA PRO A 2 -1.10 4.23 12.03
C PRO A 2 -0.43 3.55 10.82
N THR A 3 -0.08 2.27 10.92
CA THR A 3 0.51 1.45 9.85
C THR A 3 -0.52 0.63 9.06
N HIS A 4 -1.82 0.83 9.34
CA HIS A 4 -2.89 0.03 8.75
C HIS A 4 -3.67 0.88 7.74
N VAL A 5 -3.90 0.34 6.54
CA VAL A 5 -4.73 0.98 5.51
C VAL A 5 -5.91 0.07 5.17
N GLY A 6 -7.12 0.56 5.39
CA GLY A 6 -8.35 -0.17 5.10
C GLY A 6 -8.68 -0.19 3.61
N LEU A 7 -9.12 -1.36 3.15
CA LEU A 7 -9.65 -1.58 1.81
C LEU A 7 -11.10 -2.03 1.89
N THR A 8 -11.96 -1.49 1.03
CA THR A 8 -13.36 -1.90 0.90
C THR A 8 -13.54 -2.75 -0.35
N ALA A 9 -14.34 -3.81 -0.25
CA ALA A 9 -14.67 -4.65 -1.41
C ALA A 9 -15.36 -3.87 -2.53
N LYS A 10 -16.11 -2.83 -2.13
CA LYS A 10 -16.88 -1.98 -3.04
C LYS A 10 -16.02 -1.07 -3.92
N ASP A 11 -14.96 -0.49 -3.35
CA ASP A 11 -14.25 0.62 -4.00
C ASP A 11 -12.81 0.25 -4.40
N ASP A 12 -12.20 -0.76 -3.77
CA ASP A 12 -10.78 -1.10 -3.94
C ASP A 12 -10.53 -2.36 -4.80
N GLY A 13 -11.56 -2.90 -5.47
CA GLY A 13 -11.42 -4.01 -6.43
C GLY A 13 -11.00 -5.34 -5.81
N ILE A 14 -11.40 -5.59 -4.56
CA ILE A 14 -11.12 -6.82 -3.81
C ILE A 14 -12.41 -7.55 -3.45
N GLU A 15 -12.34 -8.86 -3.23
CA GLU A 15 -13.54 -9.66 -2.95
C GLU A 15 -14.16 -9.40 -1.56
N ARG A 16 -13.37 -8.92 -0.60
CA ARG A 16 -13.77 -8.76 0.80
C ARG A 16 -13.06 -7.57 1.43
N ASP A 17 -13.74 -6.87 2.33
CA ASP A 17 -13.12 -5.82 3.14
C ASP A 17 -11.86 -6.35 3.83
N SER A 18 -10.76 -5.61 3.71
CA SER A 18 -9.42 -6.07 4.06
C SER A 18 -8.57 -4.93 4.63
N VAL A 19 -7.39 -5.26 5.15
CA VAL A 19 -6.44 -4.28 5.69
C VAL A 19 -5.04 -4.58 5.18
N ILE A 20 -4.35 -3.57 4.67
CA ILE A 20 -2.91 -3.64 4.35
C ILE A 20 -2.13 -3.38 5.64
N LEU A 21 -1.20 -4.28 5.98
CA LEU A 21 -0.35 -4.22 7.17
C LEU A 21 1.06 -3.75 6.80
N LEU A 22 1.34 -2.46 6.93
CA LEU A 22 2.62 -1.89 6.47
C LEU A 22 3.80 -2.29 7.38
N GLU A 23 3.53 -2.71 8.62
CA GLU A 23 4.56 -3.28 9.49
C GLU A 23 5.03 -4.69 9.09
N GLN A 24 4.36 -5.32 8.12
CA GLN A 24 4.64 -6.68 7.65
C GLN A 24 5.21 -6.73 6.23
N VAL A 25 5.70 -5.60 5.70
CA VAL A 25 6.28 -5.53 4.35
C VAL A 25 7.47 -6.49 4.23
N ARG A 26 7.54 -7.21 3.10
CA ARG A 26 8.62 -8.14 2.77
C ARG A 26 9.08 -7.94 1.34
N THR A 27 10.38 -8.00 1.11
CA THR A 27 10.94 -8.11 -0.24
C THR A 27 10.67 -9.51 -0.80
N ILE A 28 10.17 -9.59 -2.03
CA ILE A 28 9.92 -10.86 -2.72
C ILE A 28 10.55 -10.89 -4.11
N ASP A 29 10.97 -12.09 -4.52
CA ASP A 29 11.36 -12.35 -5.90
C ASP A 29 10.14 -12.39 -6.81
N LYS A 30 10.30 -12.04 -8.10
CA LYS A 30 9.21 -12.01 -9.08
C LYS A 30 8.54 -13.37 -9.28
N SER A 31 9.26 -14.49 -9.09
CA SER A 31 8.69 -15.83 -9.17
C SER A 31 7.62 -16.13 -8.10
N ARG A 32 7.57 -15.35 -7.00
CA ARG A 32 6.54 -15.47 -5.97
C ARG A 32 5.23 -14.76 -6.32
N LEU A 33 5.25 -13.88 -7.34
CA LEU A 33 4.04 -13.23 -7.82
C LEU A 33 3.18 -14.24 -8.59
N LYS A 34 1.88 -14.24 -8.33
CA LYS A 34 0.88 -15.02 -9.06
C LYS A 34 0.08 -14.08 -9.95
N ASP A 35 -1.22 -13.98 -9.72
CA ASP A 35 -2.12 -13.14 -10.48
C ASP A 35 -2.21 -11.72 -9.90
N LYS A 36 -2.56 -10.76 -10.76
CA LYS A 36 -2.88 -9.39 -10.34
C LYS A 36 -4.29 -9.38 -9.73
N VAL A 37 -4.39 -9.00 -8.46
CA VAL A 37 -5.68 -8.93 -7.74
C VAL A 37 -6.41 -7.62 -8.01
N THR A 38 -5.75 -6.48 -7.78
CA THR A 38 -6.36 -5.15 -7.92
C THR A 38 -5.31 -4.08 -8.30
N ALA A 39 -5.76 -2.86 -8.52
CA ALA A 39 -4.95 -1.64 -8.55
C ALA A 39 -5.64 -0.58 -7.70
N LEU A 40 -4.90 0.04 -6.77
CA LEU A 40 -5.44 1.04 -5.87
C LEU A 40 -5.46 2.42 -6.52
N SER A 41 -6.40 3.27 -6.12
CA SER A 41 -6.46 4.66 -6.57
C SER A 41 -5.24 5.46 -6.08
N ALA A 42 -4.94 6.59 -6.73
CA ALA A 42 -3.85 7.47 -6.33
C ALA A 42 -4.01 7.97 -4.88
N GLU A 43 -5.24 8.31 -4.48
CA GLU A 43 -5.56 8.71 -3.10
C GLU A 43 -5.28 7.58 -2.10
N LYS A 44 -5.69 6.35 -2.43
CA LYS A 44 -5.42 5.19 -1.57
C LYS A 44 -3.92 4.92 -1.46
N MET A 45 -3.18 5.07 -2.56
CA MET A 45 -1.72 4.96 -2.55
C MET A 45 -1.04 6.03 -1.69
N GLN A 46 -1.55 7.26 -1.63
CA GLN A 46 -1.03 8.28 -0.71
C GLN A 46 -1.19 7.88 0.78
N ALA A 47 -2.31 7.23 1.12
CA ALA A 47 -2.51 6.68 2.45
C ALA A 47 -1.53 5.54 2.75
N VAL A 48 -1.25 4.68 1.76
CA VAL A 48 -0.23 3.62 1.84
C VAL A 48 1.16 4.21 2.07
N ASP A 49 1.56 5.22 1.30
CA ASP A 49 2.86 5.88 1.43
C ASP A 49 3.04 6.53 2.81
N SER A 50 1.98 7.19 3.32
CA SER A 50 1.98 7.80 4.64
C SER A 50 2.11 6.75 5.76
N ALA A 51 1.36 5.65 5.68
CA ALA A 51 1.42 4.55 6.64
C ALA A 51 2.78 3.82 6.58
N LEU A 52 3.35 3.65 5.38
CA LEU A 52 4.66 3.06 5.16
C LEU A 52 5.77 3.93 5.75
N ALA A 53 5.71 5.24 5.55
CA ALA A 53 6.67 6.18 6.12
C ALA A 53 6.69 6.11 7.65
N ILE A 54 5.52 6.00 8.28
CA ILE A 54 5.40 5.76 9.73
C ILE A 54 6.00 4.40 10.10
N SER A 55 5.68 3.33 9.37
CA SER A 55 6.20 1.99 9.62
C SER A 55 7.73 1.91 9.53
N LEU A 56 8.35 2.72 8.67
CA LEU A 56 9.80 2.77 8.47
C LEU A 56 10.49 3.88 9.30
N GLY A 57 9.72 4.73 9.97
CA GLY A 57 10.26 5.86 10.74
C GLY A 57 10.90 6.96 9.87
N ILE A 58 10.46 7.14 8.63
CA ILE A 58 11.00 8.13 7.68
C ILE A 58 10.02 9.28 7.44
N LYS A 59 10.54 10.43 7.01
CA LYS A 59 9.70 11.56 6.58
C LYS A 59 9.42 11.44 5.09
N VAL A 60 8.16 11.61 4.70
CA VAL A 60 7.79 11.76 3.30
C VAL A 60 8.32 13.12 2.81
N SER A 61 9.32 13.10 1.95
CA SER A 61 9.73 14.28 1.18
C SER A 61 8.85 14.41 -0.06
N GLU A 62 8.80 15.61 -0.66
CA GLU A 62 8.07 15.83 -1.90
C GLU A 62 8.45 14.80 -2.98
N PRO A 63 7.48 14.36 -3.80
CA PRO A 63 7.75 13.39 -4.86
C PRO A 63 8.83 13.94 -5.79
N VAL A 64 9.92 13.20 -5.95
CA VAL A 64 10.99 13.54 -6.89
C VAL A 64 10.39 13.49 -8.30
N PRO A 65 10.38 14.61 -9.06
CA PRO A 65 9.87 14.59 -10.41
C PRO A 65 10.69 13.61 -11.25
N VAL A 66 10.01 12.58 -11.77
CA VAL A 66 10.61 11.62 -12.68
C VAL A 66 10.77 12.33 -14.02
N SER A 67 12.03 12.50 -14.45
CA SER A 67 12.40 13.14 -15.72
C SER A 67 12.02 12.29 -16.93
#